data_AF-A0A026VTL7-F1
#
_entry.id   AF-A0A026VTL7-F1
#
_cell.length_a   1.000
_cell.length_b   1.000
_cell.length_c   1.000
_cell.angle_alpha   90.00
_cell.angle_beta   90.00
_cell.angle_gamma   90.00
#
_symmetry.space_group_name_H-M   'P 1'
#
loop_
_entity.id
_entity.type
_entity.pdbx_description
1 polymer ?
#
loop_
_entity_poly.entity_id
_entity_poly.type
_entity_poly.pdbx_seq_one_letter_code
_entity_poly.pdbx_strand_id
1 'polypeptide(L)'
;MPPKRTPKAKANSSKATSDKKTEVLNKASKKKREINSNDEPASKKAKIESKETKHESSPSAMNKSKNEPKQMLNKTDTNLNEIEFACTKTNEEGKKYNLKICTWNISGIRAIVKKNGMEYIAKEDADIVALQETKCDKDKIPEEVKLPGYHNYFLDSKKPGYCGVALFCKEKPVTIKYGLNNASFDSEGRIITAEFSEFFLVNVYVPNAGQKLVTLPKRLEWNKTFKKYIEKLDEKKPVIICGDMNVAHQEIDLKNPKTNTKNAGFTKEERDDMTDFLTAGFVDSFRLLYPDKEGAYTFWSYFASARNKDIGWRLDYFLISDRIKSKVCDNVIRKQVYGSDHCPVILYINL
;
A
#
# COMPACT_ATOMS: atom_id res chain seq x y z
N MET A 1 2.25 19.26 60.26
CA MET A 1 1.77 20.53 59.65
C MET A 1 1.65 20.35 58.13
N PRO A 2 0.74 21.08 57.46
CA PRO A 2 0.68 21.21 55.99
C PRO A 2 1.71 22.30 55.52
N PRO A 3 1.77 22.78 54.25
CA PRO A 3 0.89 22.52 53.10
C PRO A 3 1.58 22.30 51.73
N LYS A 4 0.76 22.10 50.69
CA LYS A 4 1.11 22.38 49.28
C LYS A 4 1.50 23.86 49.10
N ARG A 5 2.41 24.18 48.17
CA ARG A 5 2.31 25.42 47.37
C ARG A 5 3.06 25.35 46.04
N THR A 6 2.40 25.86 45.00
CA THR A 6 2.91 26.14 43.64
C THR A 6 3.21 27.65 43.52
N PRO A 7 3.30 28.26 42.32
CA PRO A 7 4.48 28.32 41.47
C PRO A 7 4.96 29.78 41.24
N LYS A 8 6.04 29.99 40.46
CA LYS A 8 6.40 31.23 39.72
C LYS A 8 7.71 31.00 38.95
N ALA A 9 8.14 31.83 37.98
CA ALA A 9 7.48 32.58 36.90
C ALA A 9 8.57 33.28 36.05
N LYS A 10 8.24 33.70 34.82
CA LYS A 10 9.16 34.28 33.83
C LYS A 10 9.79 35.64 34.23
N ALA A 11 11.08 35.82 33.92
CA ALA A 11 11.73 37.03 33.40
C ALA A 11 13.03 36.58 32.69
N ASN A 12 13.44 36.93 31.46
CA ASN A 12 13.12 38.01 30.50
C ASN A 12 13.88 39.34 30.70
N SER A 13 15.10 39.43 30.16
CA SER A 13 15.87 40.67 29.88
C SER A 13 16.92 40.41 28.75
N SER A 14 16.81 41.11 27.61
CA SER A 14 17.68 42.23 27.14
C SER A 14 19.13 41.85 26.75
N LYS A 15 19.50 41.78 25.46
CA LYS A 15 19.93 42.89 24.56
C LYS A 15 21.36 43.44 24.81
N ALA A 16 22.32 43.02 23.96
CA ALA A 16 23.32 43.85 23.24
C ALA A 16 24.11 42.90 22.30
N THR A 17 24.49 43.11 21.04
CA THR A 17 24.61 44.26 20.09
C THR A 17 25.86 45.15 20.19
N SER A 18 27.00 44.64 19.70
CA SER A 18 28.13 45.38 19.10
C SER A 18 29.21 44.39 18.63
N ASP A 19 30.03 44.62 17.60
CA ASP A 19 29.80 45.41 16.38
C ASP A 19 30.67 44.88 15.20
N LYS A 20 30.53 45.54 14.05
CA LYS A 20 31.30 45.54 12.78
C LYS A 20 32.84 45.30 12.91
N LYS A 21 33.61 45.01 11.84
CA LYS A 21 33.62 45.73 10.54
C LYS A 21 34.49 45.08 9.43
N THR A 22 34.05 45.23 8.16
CA THR A 22 34.81 45.33 6.86
C THR A 22 35.80 44.23 6.44
N GLU A 23 35.70 43.59 5.24
CA GLU A 23 36.00 44.06 3.84
C GLU A 23 37.47 43.71 3.45
N VAL A 24 37.88 43.32 2.22
CA VAL A 24 37.67 43.89 0.87
C VAL A 24 37.73 42.83 -0.27
N LEU A 25 37.03 43.13 -1.36
CA LEU A 25 37.00 42.59 -2.75
C LEU A 25 38.30 41.99 -3.36
N ASN A 26 38.16 41.06 -4.32
CA ASN A 26 38.57 41.34 -5.72
C ASN A 26 37.98 40.42 -6.82
N LYS A 27 38.27 40.74 -8.11
CA LYS A 27 37.65 40.21 -9.36
C LYS A 27 38.71 40.05 -10.48
N ALA A 28 38.50 39.41 -11.64
CA ALA A 28 37.29 38.74 -12.20
C ALA A 28 37.53 37.24 -12.54
N SER A 29 37.63 36.67 -13.76
CA SER A 29 37.68 37.16 -15.17
C SER A 29 37.14 36.10 -16.15
N LYS A 30 36.86 36.45 -17.42
CA LYS A 30 36.29 35.55 -18.47
C LYS A 30 37.32 35.07 -19.50
N LYS A 31 37.07 33.92 -20.15
CA LYS A 31 37.29 33.77 -21.61
C LYS A 31 36.36 32.73 -22.26
N LYS A 32 35.97 32.97 -23.51
CA LYS A 32 35.09 32.10 -24.35
C LYS A 32 35.85 30.88 -24.90
N ARG A 33 35.09 29.83 -25.27
CA ARG A 33 35.23 29.18 -26.58
C ARG A 33 33.91 28.53 -27.02
N GLU A 34 33.40 28.93 -28.18
CA GLU A 34 32.36 28.24 -28.94
C GLU A 34 33.05 27.56 -30.14
N ILE A 35 32.76 26.28 -30.42
CA ILE A 35 32.95 25.65 -31.74
C ILE A 35 31.81 24.65 -31.93
N ASN A 36 31.13 24.72 -33.08
CA ASN A 36 30.20 23.68 -33.54
C ASN A 36 30.96 22.65 -34.37
N SER A 37 30.56 21.38 -34.28
CA SER A 37 30.72 20.41 -35.37
C SER A 37 29.70 19.28 -35.20
N ASN A 38 28.90 19.05 -36.24
CA ASN A 38 28.18 17.78 -36.40
C ASN A 38 29.21 16.68 -36.73
N ASP A 39 28.87 15.42 -36.45
CA ASP A 39 28.61 14.43 -37.52
C ASP A 39 28.28 13.04 -36.95
N GLU A 40 27.32 12.36 -37.57
CA GLU A 40 27.05 10.95 -37.33
C GLU A 40 27.97 10.06 -38.20
N PRO A 41 28.55 8.98 -37.66
CA PRO A 41 29.06 7.87 -38.46
C PRO A 41 27.99 6.76 -38.59
N ALA A 42 27.24 6.77 -39.68
CA ALA A 42 26.27 5.71 -39.99
C ALA A 42 26.94 4.32 -40.13
N SER A 43 26.26 3.27 -39.65
CA SER A 43 26.80 1.91 -39.60
C SER A 43 26.85 1.23 -40.97
N LYS A 44 28.05 1.14 -41.56
CA LYS A 44 28.28 0.42 -42.82
C LYS A 44 28.15 -1.10 -42.62
N LYS A 45 27.12 -1.69 -43.24
CA LYS A 45 27.03 -3.15 -43.43
C LYS A 45 28.14 -3.61 -44.37
N ALA A 46 28.98 -4.54 -43.93
CA ALA A 46 29.85 -5.33 -44.79
C ALA A 46 29.30 -6.75 -44.89
N LYS A 47 29.09 -7.26 -46.11
CA LYS A 47 28.94 -8.69 -46.35
C LYS A 47 30.33 -9.32 -46.30
N ILE A 48 30.43 -10.53 -45.75
CA ILE A 48 31.57 -11.43 -45.97
C ILE A 48 31.01 -12.67 -46.67
N GLU A 49 31.71 -13.12 -47.72
CA GLU A 49 31.25 -14.19 -48.60
C GLU A 49 31.69 -15.58 -48.10
N SER A 50 30.99 -16.60 -48.59
CA SER A 50 31.20 -18.00 -48.28
C SER A 50 32.47 -18.57 -48.90
N LYS A 51 33.19 -19.41 -48.15
CA LYS A 51 33.94 -20.55 -48.73
C LYS A 51 33.66 -21.82 -47.94
N GLU A 52 33.38 -22.89 -48.66
CA GLU A 52 33.22 -24.24 -48.13
C GLU A 52 34.59 -24.95 -48.03
N THR A 53 34.72 -25.86 -47.08
CA THR A 53 35.58 -27.04 -47.20
C THR A 53 34.93 -28.20 -46.46
N LYS A 54 34.89 -29.37 -47.09
CA LYS A 54 34.32 -30.61 -46.53
C LYS A 54 35.42 -31.50 -45.96
N HIS A 55 35.12 -32.22 -44.88
CA HIS A 55 35.71 -33.52 -44.54
C HIS A 55 34.68 -34.36 -43.78
N GLU A 56 34.83 -35.69 -43.79
CA GLU A 56 33.75 -36.65 -43.54
C GLU A 56 33.91 -37.43 -42.21
N SER A 57 32.79 -37.98 -41.72
CA SER A 57 32.65 -39.14 -40.80
C SER A 57 33.59 -39.21 -39.57
N SER A 58 33.06 -39.28 -38.34
CA SER A 58 32.36 -40.49 -37.85
C SER A 58 31.56 -40.21 -36.55
N PRO A 59 30.61 -41.08 -36.13
CA PRO A 59 29.61 -40.72 -35.13
C PRO A 59 29.91 -41.19 -33.69
N SER A 60 29.55 -40.36 -32.70
CA SER A 60 28.68 -40.72 -31.55
C SER A 60 28.80 -39.73 -30.37
N ALA A 61 27.65 -39.22 -29.88
CA ALA A 61 27.42 -38.78 -28.50
C ALA A 61 25.94 -38.36 -28.33
N MET A 62 25.20 -38.99 -27.43
CA MET A 62 23.87 -38.50 -27.03
C MET A 62 24.02 -37.23 -26.18
N ASN A 63 23.73 -36.07 -26.75
CA ASN A 63 23.78 -34.82 -26.00
C ASN A 63 22.60 -34.74 -25.02
N LYS A 64 22.88 -34.87 -23.72
CA LYS A 64 21.87 -34.77 -22.66
C LYS A 64 21.18 -33.41 -22.74
N SER A 65 19.85 -33.40 -22.71
CA SER A 65 19.07 -32.17 -22.62
C SER A 65 19.48 -31.38 -21.38
N LYS A 66 19.93 -30.14 -21.58
CA LYS A 66 20.10 -29.20 -20.47
C LYS A 66 18.71 -28.87 -19.94
N ASN A 67 18.44 -29.21 -18.68
CA ASN A 67 17.25 -28.72 -17.99
C ASN A 67 17.36 -27.20 -17.86
N GLU A 68 16.66 -26.47 -18.74
CA GLU A 68 16.35 -25.07 -18.48
C GLU A 68 15.54 -24.99 -17.17
N PRO A 69 15.86 -24.06 -16.27
CA PRO A 69 15.12 -23.93 -15.02
C PRO A 69 13.70 -23.46 -15.33
N LYS A 70 12.72 -24.37 -15.25
CA LYS A 70 11.29 -24.03 -15.38
C LYS A 70 10.98 -22.86 -14.46
N GLN A 71 10.72 -21.70 -15.05
CA GLN A 71 10.39 -20.49 -14.32
C GLN A 71 9.08 -20.75 -13.56
N MET A 72 9.16 -20.90 -12.23
CA MET A 72 8.01 -21.30 -11.44
C MET A 72 6.99 -20.16 -11.40
N LEU A 73 6.00 -20.25 -12.29
CA LEU A 73 4.82 -19.39 -12.28
C LEU A 73 4.17 -19.47 -10.89
N ASN A 74 3.93 -18.31 -10.29
CA ASN A 74 3.18 -18.25 -9.04
C ASN A 74 1.74 -18.70 -9.30
N LYS A 75 1.15 -19.48 -8.39
CA LYS A 75 -0.25 -19.94 -8.51
C LYS A 75 -1.16 -18.71 -8.70
N THR A 76 -1.92 -18.70 -9.78
CA THR A 76 -2.88 -17.64 -10.11
C THR A 76 -4.29 -17.94 -9.59
N ASP A 77 -4.60 -19.22 -9.39
CA ASP A 77 -5.97 -19.70 -9.35
C ASP A 77 -6.41 -19.95 -7.91
N THR A 78 -7.51 -19.32 -7.50
CA THR A 78 -8.09 -19.47 -6.16
C THR A 78 -9.07 -20.65 -6.15
N ASN A 79 -8.82 -21.67 -5.32
CA ASN A 79 -9.86 -22.65 -5.05
C ASN A 79 -10.88 -22.06 -4.07
N LEU A 80 -11.97 -21.51 -4.60
CA LEU A 80 -13.02 -20.87 -3.82
C LEU A 80 -13.75 -21.84 -2.87
N ASN A 81 -13.58 -23.16 -3.04
CA ASN A 81 -14.18 -24.17 -2.17
C ASN A 81 -13.30 -24.47 -0.93
N GLU A 82 -12.07 -23.94 -0.86
CA GLU A 82 -11.15 -24.00 0.30
C GLU A 82 -11.28 -22.74 1.21
N ILE A 83 -12.36 -21.96 1.07
CA ILE A 83 -12.54 -20.69 1.78
C ILE A 83 -13.80 -20.75 2.64
N GLU A 84 -13.63 -20.64 3.95
CA GLU A 84 -14.72 -20.42 4.89
C GLU A 84 -15.16 -18.95 4.84
N PHE A 85 -16.29 -18.68 4.18
CA PHE A 85 -16.81 -17.34 3.95
C PHE A 85 -17.61 -16.75 5.13
N ALA A 86 -18.08 -17.60 6.06
CA ALA A 86 -18.81 -17.19 7.24
C ALA A 86 -17.86 -16.82 8.40
N CYS A 87 -18.29 -15.87 9.23
CA CYS A 87 -17.70 -15.65 10.55
C CYS A 87 -18.63 -16.25 11.62
N THR A 88 -18.09 -17.14 12.45
CA THR A 88 -18.79 -17.78 13.58
C THR A 88 -18.59 -17.04 14.90
N LYS A 89 -17.67 -16.07 14.95
CA LYS A 89 -17.34 -15.31 16.16
C LYS A 89 -18.35 -14.21 16.45
N THR A 90 -18.41 -13.85 17.72
CA THR A 90 -19.06 -12.65 18.23
C THR A 90 -18.02 -11.60 18.61
N ASN A 91 -18.45 -10.37 18.80
CA ASN A 91 -17.65 -9.33 19.45
C ASN A 91 -17.61 -9.49 20.98
N GLU A 92 -16.97 -8.55 21.69
CA GLU A 92 -16.88 -8.53 23.16
C GLU A 92 -18.26 -8.43 23.84
N GLU A 93 -19.26 -7.86 23.16
CA GLU A 93 -20.65 -7.75 23.62
C GLU A 93 -21.48 -9.04 23.36
N GLY A 94 -20.88 -10.11 22.84
CA GLY A 94 -21.57 -11.36 22.50
C GLY A 94 -22.44 -11.27 21.24
N LYS A 95 -22.32 -10.19 20.45
CA LYS A 95 -23.11 -9.98 19.22
C LYS A 95 -22.38 -10.50 17.99
N LYS A 96 -23.14 -11.05 17.04
CA LYS A 96 -22.65 -11.40 15.70
C LYS A 96 -22.49 -10.13 14.85
N TYR A 97 -21.61 -10.16 13.86
CA TYR A 97 -21.43 -9.05 12.93
C TYR A 97 -22.73 -8.66 12.21
N ASN A 98 -22.90 -7.36 11.94
CA ASN A 98 -23.94 -6.83 11.04
C ASN A 98 -23.34 -6.19 9.78
N LEU A 99 -22.01 -6.01 9.75
CA LEU A 99 -21.27 -5.39 8.66
C LEU A 99 -20.01 -6.21 8.35
N LYS A 100 -19.84 -6.55 7.07
CA LYS A 100 -18.68 -7.24 6.52
C LYS A 100 -17.94 -6.32 5.53
N ILE A 101 -16.65 -6.09 5.77
CA ILE A 101 -15.82 -5.21 4.92
C ILE A 101 -14.64 -5.99 4.37
N CYS A 102 -14.44 -5.94 3.05
CA CYS A 102 -13.27 -6.51 2.38
C CYS A 102 -12.33 -5.38 1.93
N THR A 103 -11.02 -5.57 2.10
CA THR A 103 -10.00 -4.72 1.46
C THR A 103 -8.95 -5.55 0.73
N TRP A 104 -8.49 -5.09 -0.44
CA TRP A 104 -7.51 -5.81 -1.26
C TRP A 104 -6.75 -4.88 -2.22
N ASN A 105 -5.42 -4.80 -2.07
CA ASN A 105 -4.57 -4.29 -3.15
C ASN A 105 -4.57 -5.31 -4.31
N ILE A 106 -5.26 -4.97 -5.41
CA ILE A 106 -5.45 -5.86 -6.56
C ILE A 106 -4.31 -5.77 -7.58
N SER A 107 -3.38 -4.84 -7.40
CA SER A 107 -2.20 -4.64 -8.25
C SER A 107 -2.49 -4.43 -9.76
N GLY A 108 -3.76 -4.17 -10.13
CA GLY A 108 -4.23 -3.78 -11.46
C GLY A 108 -5.58 -4.41 -11.83
N ILE A 109 -6.62 -3.60 -12.06
CA ILE A 109 -8.01 -4.09 -12.18
C ILE A 109 -8.25 -4.97 -13.40
N ARG A 110 -7.67 -4.62 -14.55
CA ARG A 110 -7.69 -5.48 -15.76
C ARG A 110 -6.88 -6.77 -15.60
N ALA A 111 -5.99 -6.86 -14.61
CA ALA A 111 -5.28 -8.10 -14.28
C ALA A 111 -6.05 -8.98 -13.30
N ILE A 112 -6.84 -8.40 -12.38
CA ILE A 112 -7.67 -9.17 -11.45
C ILE A 112 -8.91 -9.78 -12.13
N VAL A 113 -9.54 -9.06 -13.08
CA VAL A 113 -10.62 -9.61 -13.93
C VAL A 113 -10.14 -10.85 -14.70
N LYS A 114 -8.94 -10.78 -15.32
CA LYS A 114 -8.32 -11.90 -16.06
C LYS A 114 -7.84 -13.07 -15.20
N LYS A 115 -7.96 -12.99 -13.88
CA LYS A 115 -7.59 -14.04 -12.91
C LYS A 115 -8.78 -14.40 -12.01
N ASN A 116 -10.00 -14.17 -12.50
CA ASN A 116 -11.26 -14.50 -11.84
C ASN A 116 -11.44 -13.85 -10.44
N GLY A 117 -10.71 -12.78 -10.12
CA GLY A 117 -10.80 -12.11 -8.82
C GLY A 117 -12.16 -11.47 -8.55
N MET A 118 -12.93 -11.16 -9.59
CA MET A 118 -14.32 -10.70 -9.44
C MET A 118 -15.25 -11.83 -8.98
N GLU A 119 -15.00 -13.09 -9.35
CA GLU A 119 -15.73 -14.26 -8.83
C GLU A 119 -15.47 -14.44 -7.33
N TYR A 120 -14.22 -14.23 -6.90
CA TYR A 120 -13.87 -14.23 -5.48
C TYR A 120 -14.62 -13.11 -4.74
N ILE A 121 -14.60 -11.87 -5.23
CA ILE A 121 -15.27 -10.73 -4.59
C ILE A 121 -16.78 -10.99 -4.49
N ALA A 122 -17.40 -11.52 -5.55
CA ALA A 122 -18.81 -11.88 -5.57
C ALA A 122 -19.18 -13.03 -4.60
N LYS A 123 -18.27 -13.99 -4.34
CA LYS A 123 -18.49 -15.04 -3.32
C LYS A 123 -18.19 -14.59 -1.89
N GLU A 124 -17.29 -13.62 -1.71
CA GLU A 124 -17.04 -13.04 -0.38
C GLU A 124 -18.21 -12.16 0.07
N ASP A 125 -18.96 -11.56 -0.86
CA ASP A 125 -20.20 -10.78 -0.63
C ASP A 125 -20.09 -9.80 0.56
N ALA A 126 -18.94 -9.13 0.70
CA ALA A 126 -18.76 -8.10 1.71
C ALA A 126 -19.65 -6.90 1.37
N ASP A 127 -20.32 -6.32 2.37
CA ASP A 127 -21.24 -5.19 2.20
C ASP A 127 -20.51 -3.93 1.71
N ILE A 128 -19.21 -3.87 2.01
CA ILE A 128 -18.27 -2.89 1.49
C ILE A 128 -17.02 -3.61 0.97
N VAL A 129 -16.57 -3.25 -0.24
CA VAL A 129 -15.32 -3.74 -0.85
C VAL A 129 -14.44 -2.54 -1.21
N ALA A 130 -13.23 -2.49 -0.66
CA ALA A 130 -12.22 -1.46 -0.91
C ALA A 130 -11.04 -2.05 -1.69
N LEU A 131 -10.81 -1.59 -2.92
CA LEU A 131 -9.70 -2.05 -3.76
C LEU A 131 -8.63 -0.97 -3.91
N GLN A 132 -7.36 -1.38 -3.86
CA GLN A 132 -6.19 -0.51 -4.06
C GLN A 132 -5.39 -0.92 -5.31
N GLU A 133 -4.63 0.03 -5.86
CA GLU A 133 -3.89 -0.10 -7.13
C GLU A 133 -4.75 -0.59 -8.32
N THR A 134 -5.86 0.11 -8.59
CA THR A 134 -6.69 -0.19 -9.76
C THR A 134 -5.92 -0.05 -11.08
N LYS A 135 -4.90 0.83 -11.13
CA LYS A 135 -4.03 1.13 -12.28
C LYS A 135 -4.84 1.37 -13.56
N CYS A 136 -5.96 2.09 -13.40
CA CYS A 136 -6.93 2.31 -14.45
C CYS A 136 -7.63 3.66 -14.30
N ASP A 137 -7.51 4.45 -15.37
CA ASP A 137 -8.31 5.62 -15.70
C ASP A 137 -9.81 5.25 -15.68
N LYS A 138 -10.69 6.09 -15.12
CA LYS A 138 -12.11 5.74 -14.87
C LYS A 138 -12.91 5.37 -16.13
N ASP A 139 -12.57 5.97 -17.26
CA ASP A 139 -13.17 5.74 -18.57
C ASP A 139 -12.82 4.37 -19.19
N LYS A 140 -11.85 3.65 -18.59
CA LYS A 140 -11.29 2.38 -19.12
C LYS A 140 -11.46 1.21 -18.14
N ILE A 141 -12.31 1.37 -17.13
CA ILE A 141 -12.67 0.32 -16.17
C ILE A 141 -13.61 -0.67 -16.87
N PRO A 142 -13.30 -1.97 -16.92
CA PRO A 142 -14.16 -2.97 -17.56
C PRO A 142 -15.53 -3.05 -16.89
N GLU A 143 -16.60 -3.28 -17.67
CA GLU A 143 -17.96 -3.34 -17.13
C GLU A 143 -18.16 -4.53 -16.16
N GLU A 144 -17.41 -5.62 -16.33
CA GLU A 144 -17.44 -6.81 -15.44
C GLU A 144 -16.92 -6.52 -14.02
N VAL A 145 -16.33 -5.34 -13.81
CA VAL A 145 -15.93 -4.85 -12.47
C VAL A 145 -17.16 -4.38 -11.67
N LYS A 146 -18.22 -3.92 -12.33
CA LYS A 146 -19.36 -3.27 -11.67
C LYS A 146 -20.29 -4.30 -11.04
N LEU A 147 -20.09 -4.55 -9.75
CA LEU A 147 -20.86 -5.53 -8.98
C LEU A 147 -22.36 -5.17 -8.97
N PRO A 148 -23.26 -6.07 -9.41
CA PRO A 148 -24.70 -5.88 -9.29
C PRO A 148 -25.13 -5.69 -7.83
N GLY A 149 -26.00 -4.70 -7.57
CA GLY A 149 -26.44 -4.38 -6.21
C GLY A 149 -25.50 -3.46 -5.41
N TYR A 150 -24.35 -3.05 -5.97
CA TYR A 150 -23.42 -2.13 -5.31
C TYR A 150 -23.43 -0.73 -5.94
N HIS A 151 -23.29 0.29 -5.09
CA HIS A 151 -22.86 1.62 -5.47
C HIS A 151 -21.35 1.64 -5.71
N ASN A 152 -20.94 2.07 -6.91
CA ASN A 152 -19.57 1.96 -7.41
C ASN A 152 -18.89 3.35 -7.42
N TYR A 153 -17.73 3.48 -6.77
CA TYR A 153 -16.96 4.72 -6.68
C TYR A 153 -15.51 4.49 -7.07
N PHE A 154 -14.99 5.31 -7.99
CA PHE A 154 -13.65 5.14 -8.55
C PHE A 154 -12.84 6.42 -8.45
N LEU A 155 -11.55 6.29 -8.14
CA LEU A 155 -10.56 7.35 -8.17
C LEU A 155 -9.29 6.86 -8.88
N ASP A 156 -8.86 7.58 -9.90
CA ASP A 156 -7.70 7.30 -10.74
C ASP A 156 -6.55 8.29 -10.47
N SER A 157 -5.37 7.97 -10.99
CA SER A 157 -4.22 8.87 -10.97
C SER A 157 -4.16 9.72 -12.24
N LYS A 158 -3.63 10.95 -12.13
CA LYS A 158 -3.22 11.76 -13.29
C LYS A 158 -2.12 11.11 -14.15
N LYS A 159 -1.46 10.06 -13.65
CA LYS A 159 -0.51 9.22 -14.40
C LYS A 159 -1.23 7.93 -14.82
N PRO A 160 -1.46 7.69 -16.13
CA PRO A 160 -2.11 6.46 -16.59
C PRO A 160 -1.40 5.20 -16.11
N GLY A 161 -2.18 4.18 -15.72
CA GLY A 161 -1.64 2.91 -15.23
C GLY A 161 -0.95 2.95 -13.86
N TYR A 162 -1.11 4.02 -13.08
CA TYR A 162 -0.49 4.19 -11.76
C TYR A 162 -1.54 4.37 -10.66
N CYS A 163 -1.26 3.85 -9.46
CA CYS A 163 -2.12 3.97 -8.26
C CYS A 163 -3.61 3.70 -8.55
N GLY A 164 -4.50 4.59 -8.09
CA GLY A 164 -5.94 4.46 -8.19
C GLY A 164 -6.56 3.52 -7.14
N VAL A 165 -7.77 3.84 -6.70
CA VAL A 165 -8.56 3.09 -5.72
C VAL A 165 -10.02 2.97 -6.17
N ALA A 166 -10.70 1.91 -5.75
CA ALA A 166 -12.12 1.69 -5.99
C ALA A 166 -12.85 1.33 -4.70
N LEU A 167 -14.09 1.79 -4.54
CA LEU A 167 -14.94 1.46 -3.41
C LEU A 167 -16.32 1.03 -3.92
N PHE A 168 -16.79 -0.12 -3.43
CA PHE A 168 -18.09 -0.69 -3.72
C PHE A 168 -18.85 -0.81 -2.40
N CYS A 169 -20.09 -0.32 -2.34
CA CYS A 169 -20.93 -0.42 -1.13
C CYS A 169 -22.34 -0.90 -1.51
N LYS A 170 -22.88 -1.91 -0.81
CA LYS A 170 -24.29 -2.33 -0.98
C LYS A 170 -25.25 -1.21 -0.55
N GLU A 171 -25.00 -0.64 0.64
CA GLU A 171 -25.67 0.60 1.08
C GLU A 171 -25.01 1.83 0.43
N LYS A 172 -25.81 2.82 0.06
CA LYS A 172 -25.32 4.10 -0.50
C LYS A 172 -24.77 5.01 0.61
N PRO A 173 -23.49 5.41 0.59
CA PRO A 173 -22.96 6.39 1.54
C PRO A 173 -23.66 7.75 1.46
N VAL A 174 -23.79 8.41 2.61
CA VAL A 174 -24.34 9.75 2.80
C VAL A 174 -23.51 10.79 2.04
N THR A 175 -22.17 10.71 2.18
CA THR A 175 -21.23 11.53 1.40
C THR A 175 -20.05 10.69 0.90
N ILE A 176 -19.44 11.14 -0.20
CA ILE A 176 -18.18 10.61 -0.73
C ILE A 176 -17.21 11.78 -0.89
N LYS A 177 -15.98 11.61 -0.40
CA LYS A 177 -14.87 12.54 -0.62
C LYS A 177 -13.71 11.81 -1.28
N TYR A 178 -13.09 12.47 -2.25
CA TYR A 178 -11.87 12.02 -2.90
C TYR A 178 -10.67 12.83 -2.38
N GLY A 179 -9.62 12.14 -1.93
CA GLY A 179 -8.38 12.77 -1.49
C GLY A 179 -8.41 13.55 -0.17
N LEU A 180 -7.29 14.21 0.13
CA LEU A 180 -7.02 14.95 1.37
C LEU A 180 -7.44 16.42 1.32
N ASN A 181 -7.78 16.96 0.14
CA ASN A 181 -7.79 18.40 -0.17
C ASN A 181 -6.37 19.00 -0.20
N ASN A 182 -5.41 18.25 -0.75
CA ASN A 182 -4.04 18.69 -0.99
C ASN A 182 -3.61 18.31 -2.42
N ALA A 183 -3.52 19.31 -3.31
CA ALA A 183 -3.24 19.11 -4.73
C ALA A 183 -1.93 18.35 -5.03
N SER A 184 -0.93 18.44 -4.14
CA SER A 184 0.36 17.73 -4.27
C SER A 184 0.25 16.23 -4.00
N PHE A 185 -0.80 15.79 -3.31
CA PHE A 185 -1.04 14.40 -2.92
C PHE A 185 -2.23 13.76 -3.65
N ASP A 186 -3.26 14.54 -3.94
CA ASP A 186 -4.51 14.04 -4.53
C ASP A 186 -4.38 13.68 -6.02
N SER A 187 -3.31 14.12 -6.68
CA SER A 187 -2.98 13.77 -8.08
C SER A 187 -2.69 12.27 -8.32
N GLU A 188 -2.43 11.50 -7.26
CA GLU A 188 -2.15 10.06 -7.34
C GLU A 188 -3.37 9.16 -7.07
N GLY A 189 -4.53 9.73 -6.74
CA GLY A 189 -5.76 8.95 -6.60
C GLY A 189 -5.73 7.89 -5.49
N ARG A 190 -5.29 8.29 -4.28
CA ARG A 190 -4.93 7.38 -3.18
C ARG A 190 -5.99 7.14 -2.10
N ILE A 191 -7.02 7.98 -2.01
CA ILE A 191 -8.02 7.92 -0.94
C ILE A 191 -9.43 8.14 -1.47
N ILE A 192 -10.35 7.24 -1.10
CA ILE A 192 -11.79 7.49 -1.06
C ILE A 192 -12.22 7.43 0.40
N THR A 193 -12.91 8.48 0.87
CA THR A 193 -13.64 8.46 2.14
C THR A 193 -15.13 8.39 1.85
N ALA A 194 -15.81 7.45 2.49
CA ALA A 194 -17.26 7.33 2.47
C ALA A 194 -17.82 7.59 3.87
N GLU A 195 -18.91 8.37 3.96
CA GLU A 195 -19.63 8.62 5.19
C GLU A 195 -20.90 7.78 5.23
N PHE A 196 -21.08 6.99 6.28
CA PHE A 196 -22.33 6.29 6.58
C PHE A 196 -23.06 7.00 7.72
N SER A 197 -24.22 6.47 8.13
CA SER A 197 -24.97 6.92 9.32
C SER A 197 -24.06 7.08 10.55
N GLU A 198 -23.35 6.02 10.90
CA GLU A 198 -22.69 5.85 12.20
C GLU A 198 -21.16 5.94 12.15
N PHE A 199 -20.54 5.79 10.98
CA PHE A 199 -19.09 5.77 10.83
C PHE A 199 -18.60 6.39 9.51
N PHE A 200 -17.31 6.71 9.43
CA PHE A 200 -16.60 6.95 8.17
C PHE A 200 -15.80 5.70 7.78
N LEU A 201 -15.86 5.32 6.51
CA LEU A 201 -14.90 4.41 5.91
C LEU A 201 -13.84 5.20 5.14
N VAL A 202 -12.58 4.83 5.27
CA VAL A 202 -11.48 5.36 4.44
C VAL A 202 -10.79 4.21 3.72
N ASN A 203 -11.00 4.10 2.41
CA ASN A 203 -10.14 3.28 1.53
C ASN A 203 -8.87 4.07 1.25
N VAL A 204 -7.70 3.49 1.58
CA VAL A 204 -6.40 4.15 1.46
C VAL A 204 -5.34 3.28 0.76
N TYR A 205 -4.54 3.93 -0.10
CA TYR A 205 -3.29 3.40 -0.65
C TYR A 205 -2.14 4.35 -0.32
N VAL A 206 -1.41 4.08 0.77
CA VAL A 206 -0.36 4.98 1.31
C VAL A 206 0.86 5.00 0.37
N PRO A 207 1.57 6.13 0.17
CA PRO A 207 2.77 6.18 -0.65
C PRO A 207 3.88 5.22 -0.16
N ASN A 208 4.25 4.25 -0.99
CA ASN A 208 5.44 3.43 -0.77
C ASN A 208 6.72 4.32 -0.80
N ALA A 209 7.67 4.08 0.11
CA ALA A 209 8.92 4.86 0.19
C ALA A 209 9.92 4.60 -0.96
N GLY A 210 9.69 3.57 -1.78
CA GLY A 210 10.42 3.29 -3.02
C GLY A 210 11.77 2.61 -2.81
N GLN A 211 12.35 2.08 -3.90
CA GLN A 211 13.72 1.60 -3.89
C GLN A 211 14.67 2.73 -3.47
N LYS A 212 15.64 2.42 -2.59
CA LYS A 212 16.57 3.40 -2.01
C LYS A 212 15.87 4.55 -1.24
N LEU A 213 14.62 4.36 -0.81
CA LEU A 213 13.85 5.29 0.02
C LEU A 213 13.59 6.68 -0.63
N VAL A 214 13.62 6.74 -1.96
CA VAL A 214 13.53 8.00 -2.74
C VAL A 214 12.22 8.78 -2.54
N THR A 215 11.13 8.12 -2.13
CA THR A 215 9.84 8.77 -1.82
C THR A 215 9.55 8.84 -0.31
N LEU A 216 10.47 8.42 0.57
CA LEU A 216 10.28 8.47 2.02
C LEU A 216 9.96 9.89 2.54
N PRO A 217 10.66 10.99 2.15
CA PRO A 217 10.31 12.33 2.62
C PRO A 217 8.87 12.72 2.28
N LYS A 218 8.44 12.45 1.03
CA LYS A 218 7.06 12.65 0.57
C LYS A 218 6.06 11.80 1.35
N ARG A 219 6.39 10.53 1.67
CA ARG A 219 5.56 9.65 2.50
C ARG A 219 5.36 10.25 3.90
N LEU A 220 6.41 10.73 4.57
CA LEU A 220 6.31 11.29 5.92
C LEU A 220 5.48 12.60 5.95
N GLU A 221 5.56 13.44 4.92
CA GLU A 221 4.68 14.63 4.78
C GLU A 221 3.22 14.25 4.48
N TRP A 222 3.02 13.24 3.65
CA TRP A 222 1.71 12.68 3.35
C TRP A 222 1.06 12.07 4.61
N ASN A 223 1.81 11.27 5.39
CA ASN A 223 1.35 10.66 6.64
C ASN A 223 0.89 11.71 7.67
N LYS A 224 1.66 12.79 7.85
CA LYS A 224 1.31 13.93 8.72
C LYS A 224 0.05 14.68 8.26
N THR A 225 -0.26 14.63 6.96
CA THR A 225 -1.48 15.21 6.39
C THR A 225 -2.67 14.25 6.51
N PHE A 226 -2.43 12.96 6.33
CA PHE A 226 -3.41 11.87 6.50
C PHE A 226 -3.89 11.78 7.96
N LYS A 227 -2.98 11.70 8.94
CA LYS A 227 -3.32 11.68 10.37
C LYS A 227 -4.23 12.86 10.76
N LYS A 228 -3.85 14.08 10.40
CA LYS A 228 -4.64 15.31 10.63
C LYS A 228 -5.97 15.38 9.87
N TYR A 229 -6.16 14.56 8.84
CA TYR A 229 -7.45 14.42 8.16
C TYR A 229 -8.32 13.39 8.88
N ILE A 230 -7.76 12.25 9.27
CA ILE A 230 -8.43 11.19 10.04
C ILE A 230 -8.91 11.71 11.40
N GLU A 231 -8.07 12.42 12.15
CA GLU A 231 -8.41 13.02 13.46
C GLU A 231 -9.71 13.86 13.36
N LYS A 232 -9.89 14.62 12.27
CA LYS A 232 -11.06 15.47 12.00
C LYS A 232 -12.31 14.75 11.47
N LEU A 233 -12.17 13.50 11.05
CA LEU A 233 -13.30 12.60 10.85
C LEU A 233 -13.71 12.00 12.20
N ASP A 234 -12.72 11.59 12.99
CA ASP A 234 -12.88 10.91 14.26
C ASP A 234 -13.51 11.78 15.36
N GLU A 235 -13.24 13.10 15.32
CA GLU A 235 -13.96 14.15 16.05
C GLU A 235 -15.50 14.09 15.88
N LYS A 236 -16.01 13.44 14.82
CA LYS A 236 -17.44 13.46 14.44
C LYS A 236 -18.11 12.09 14.53
N LYS A 237 -17.46 11.05 13.99
CA LYS A 237 -17.94 9.65 13.97
C LYS A 237 -16.74 8.71 14.02
N PRO A 238 -16.87 7.47 14.55
CA PRO A 238 -15.87 6.43 14.38
C PRO A 238 -15.40 6.29 12.94
N VAL A 239 -14.12 5.94 12.76
CA VAL A 239 -13.47 5.78 11.46
C VAL A 239 -12.95 4.36 11.34
N ILE A 240 -13.26 3.72 10.22
CA ILE A 240 -12.68 2.44 9.78
C ILE A 240 -11.79 2.74 8.57
N ILE A 241 -10.49 2.62 8.75
CA ILE A 241 -9.48 2.78 7.70
C ILE A 241 -9.14 1.39 7.18
N CYS A 242 -9.16 1.22 5.87
CA CYS A 242 -8.92 -0.06 5.21
C CYS A 242 -8.02 0.11 3.97
N GLY A 243 -7.08 -0.82 3.79
CA GLY A 243 -6.20 -0.84 2.62
C GLY A 243 -4.72 -0.97 2.97
N ASP A 244 -3.92 -0.73 1.95
CA ASP A 244 -2.47 -0.93 1.97
C ASP A 244 -1.76 0.31 2.54
N MET A 245 -1.29 0.15 3.78
CA MET A 245 -0.53 1.14 4.54
C MET A 245 0.95 1.20 4.12
N ASN A 246 1.40 0.27 3.27
CA ASN A 246 2.79 0.14 2.83
C ASN A 246 3.79 0.17 4.00
N VAL A 247 3.47 -0.49 5.12
CA VAL A 247 4.36 -0.69 6.27
C VAL A 247 3.99 -1.96 7.01
N ALA A 248 4.98 -2.76 7.39
CA ALA A 248 4.84 -3.80 8.41
C ALA A 248 5.23 -3.19 9.77
N HIS A 249 4.29 -3.12 10.72
CA HIS A 249 4.47 -2.32 11.94
C HIS A 249 5.53 -2.90 12.90
N GLN A 250 5.49 -4.21 13.14
CA GLN A 250 6.34 -4.90 14.12
C GLN A 250 7.23 -5.97 13.47
N GLU A 251 8.24 -6.49 14.19
CA GLU A 251 9.11 -7.57 13.66
C GLU A 251 8.32 -8.86 13.31
N ILE A 252 7.18 -9.09 13.97
CA ILE A 252 6.24 -10.20 13.69
C ILE A 252 5.43 -10.01 12.38
N ASP A 253 5.41 -8.80 11.82
CA ASP A 253 4.61 -8.47 10.63
C ASP A 253 5.32 -8.75 9.30
N LEU A 254 6.58 -9.21 9.29
CA LEU A 254 7.26 -9.62 8.06
C LEU A 254 8.24 -10.77 8.27
N LYS A 255 8.61 -11.45 7.19
CA LYS A 255 9.68 -12.45 7.21
C LYS A 255 11.05 -11.77 7.18
N ASN A 256 11.97 -12.24 8.04
CA ASN A 256 13.35 -11.76 8.16
C ASN A 256 13.47 -10.25 8.50
N PRO A 257 12.89 -9.78 9.62
CA PRO A 257 12.89 -8.35 10.00
C PRO A 257 14.30 -7.73 10.03
N LYS A 258 15.27 -8.45 10.61
CA LYS A 258 16.66 -7.99 10.80
C LYS A 258 17.36 -7.54 9.52
N THR A 259 17.06 -8.17 8.37
CA THR A 259 17.65 -7.81 7.06
C THR A 259 16.85 -6.75 6.29
N ASN A 260 15.64 -6.39 6.76
CA ASN A 260 14.71 -5.51 6.07
C ASN A 260 14.62 -4.09 6.66
N THR A 261 15.33 -3.79 7.75
CA THR A 261 15.29 -2.50 8.49
C THR A 261 15.67 -1.24 7.67
N LYS A 262 16.11 -1.39 6.42
CA LYS A 262 16.46 -0.30 5.48
C LYS A 262 15.64 -0.35 4.18
N ASN A 263 14.67 -1.26 4.08
CA ASN A 263 13.79 -1.41 2.92
C ASN A 263 12.48 -0.65 3.16
N ALA A 264 11.89 -0.13 2.08
CA ALA A 264 10.58 0.50 2.11
C ALA A 264 9.51 -0.48 2.65
N GLY A 265 8.64 0.01 3.52
CA GLY A 265 7.69 -0.77 4.30
C GLY A 265 8.24 -1.33 5.61
N PHE A 266 9.52 -1.13 5.96
CA PHE A 266 10.08 -1.54 7.26
C PHE A 266 11.21 -0.64 7.78
N THR A 267 11.33 0.61 7.32
CA THR A 267 12.30 1.54 7.95
C THR A 267 11.88 1.90 9.38
N LYS A 268 12.77 2.53 10.16
CA LYS A 268 12.40 2.99 11.51
C LYS A 268 11.29 4.05 11.43
N GLU A 269 11.45 5.01 10.53
CA GLU A 269 10.57 6.15 10.32
C GLU A 269 9.14 5.70 9.95
N GLU A 270 8.99 4.70 9.09
CA GLU A 270 7.67 4.18 8.69
C GLU A 270 6.93 3.50 9.86
N ARG A 271 7.67 2.81 10.75
CA ARG A 271 7.12 2.13 11.92
C ARG A 271 6.89 3.08 13.11
N ASP A 272 7.73 4.11 13.24
CA ASP A 272 7.54 5.21 14.19
C ASP A 272 6.25 5.97 13.82
N ASP A 273 6.07 6.37 12.56
CA ASP A 273 4.84 7.02 12.04
C ASP A 273 3.60 6.15 12.30
N MET A 274 3.68 4.84 12.07
CA MET A 274 2.59 3.90 12.35
C MET A 274 2.28 3.79 13.85
N THR A 275 3.29 3.87 14.71
CA THR A 275 3.13 3.88 16.17
C THR A 275 2.48 5.19 16.63
N ASP A 276 2.95 6.34 16.14
CA ASP A 276 2.35 7.66 16.39
C ASP A 276 0.89 7.72 15.90
N PHE A 277 0.56 7.07 14.80
CA PHE A 277 -0.81 6.95 14.30
C PHE A 277 -1.72 6.16 15.27
N LEU A 278 -1.28 4.98 15.71
CA LEU A 278 -2.07 4.16 16.65
C LEU A 278 -2.24 4.85 18.01
N THR A 279 -1.18 5.46 18.56
CA THR A 279 -1.26 6.20 19.84
C THR A 279 -2.19 7.44 19.80
N ALA A 280 -2.63 7.87 18.61
CA ALA A 280 -3.62 8.95 18.45
C ALA A 280 -5.09 8.48 18.61
N GLY A 281 -5.32 7.27 19.13
CA GLY A 281 -6.66 6.72 19.37
C GLY A 281 -7.12 5.69 18.34
N PHE A 282 -6.18 5.04 17.64
CA PHE A 282 -6.47 4.03 16.62
C PHE A 282 -5.89 2.65 17.00
N VAL A 283 -6.64 1.60 16.67
CA VAL A 283 -6.30 0.21 16.98
C VAL A 283 -6.19 -0.59 15.70
N ASP A 284 -5.11 -1.36 15.58
CA ASP A 284 -4.96 -2.41 14.58
C ASP A 284 -5.86 -3.58 14.98
N SER A 285 -7.01 -3.70 14.32
CA SER A 285 -8.03 -4.72 14.64
C SER A 285 -7.54 -6.16 14.44
N PHE A 286 -6.48 -6.40 13.66
CA PHE A 286 -5.88 -7.73 13.57
C PHE A 286 -5.04 -8.04 14.80
N ARG A 287 -4.17 -7.11 15.23
CA ARG A 287 -3.32 -7.30 16.42
C ARG A 287 -4.08 -7.19 17.74
N LEU A 288 -5.25 -6.55 17.75
CA LEU A 288 -6.22 -6.62 18.86
C LEU A 288 -6.67 -8.06 19.14
N LEU A 289 -7.02 -8.81 18.10
CA LEU A 289 -7.55 -10.17 18.19
C LEU A 289 -6.46 -11.26 18.19
N TYR A 290 -5.31 -10.95 17.58
CA TYR A 290 -4.23 -11.90 17.30
C TYR A 290 -2.84 -11.28 17.58
N PRO A 291 -2.56 -10.80 18.80
CA PRO A 291 -1.31 -10.08 19.12
C PRO A 291 -0.07 -10.87 18.69
N ASP A 292 0.06 -12.11 19.14
CA ASP A 292 1.26 -12.95 18.97
C ASP A 292 1.25 -13.85 17.72
N LYS A 293 0.33 -13.62 16.78
CA LYS A 293 0.17 -14.49 15.60
C LYS A 293 1.23 -14.23 14.53
N GLU A 294 2.20 -15.13 14.43
CA GLU A 294 3.19 -15.15 13.35
C GLU A 294 2.57 -15.55 11.99
N GLY A 295 3.30 -15.31 10.89
CA GLY A 295 2.90 -15.73 9.53
C GLY A 295 1.65 -15.02 8.99
N ALA A 296 1.21 -13.94 9.63
CA ALA A 296 0.02 -13.17 9.30
C ALA A 296 0.22 -12.19 8.12
N TYR A 297 0.88 -12.65 7.06
CA TYR A 297 1.27 -11.80 5.93
C TYR A 297 0.11 -11.56 4.96
N THR A 298 0.11 -10.39 4.32
CA THR A 298 -0.89 -9.98 3.31
C THR A 298 -0.26 -9.74 1.94
N PHE A 299 1.03 -9.43 1.87
CA PHE A 299 1.82 -9.21 0.66
C PHE A 299 2.98 -10.21 0.54
N TRP A 300 3.24 -10.69 -0.67
CA TRP A 300 4.42 -11.46 -1.03
C TRP A 300 4.93 -11.04 -2.41
N SER A 301 6.18 -10.60 -2.48
CA SER A 301 6.80 -10.20 -3.76
C SER A 301 6.78 -11.34 -4.78
N TYR A 302 6.51 -11.03 -6.06
CA TYR A 302 6.66 -11.98 -7.16
C TYR A 302 8.10 -12.52 -7.32
N PHE A 303 9.10 -11.84 -6.77
CA PHE A 303 10.51 -12.27 -6.84
C PHE A 303 10.76 -13.56 -6.05
N ALA A 304 11.61 -14.44 -6.62
CA ALA A 304 12.03 -15.72 -6.03
C ALA A 304 10.90 -16.63 -5.51
N SER A 305 9.67 -16.48 -6.02
CA SER A 305 8.45 -17.18 -5.58
C SER A 305 8.17 -17.02 -4.08
N ALA A 306 8.29 -15.80 -3.54
CA ALA A 306 8.17 -15.52 -2.10
C ALA A 306 6.86 -16.07 -1.47
N ARG A 307 5.74 -16.01 -2.21
CA ARG A 307 4.44 -16.52 -1.75
C ARG A 307 4.43 -18.03 -1.51
N ASN A 308 5.11 -18.81 -2.36
CA ASN A 308 5.24 -20.27 -2.21
C ASN A 308 6.18 -20.66 -1.05
N LYS A 309 6.95 -19.71 -0.51
CA LYS A 309 7.90 -19.89 0.61
C LYS A 309 7.44 -19.22 1.91
N ASP A 310 6.24 -18.64 1.90
CA ASP A 310 5.68 -17.74 2.94
C ASP A 310 6.68 -16.65 3.42
N ILE A 311 7.42 -16.06 2.48
CA ILE A 311 8.33 -14.91 2.73
C ILE A 311 7.52 -13.63 2.51
N GLY A 312 6.56 -13.37 3.40
CA GLY A 312 5.59 -12.29 3.28
C GLY A 312 5.81 -11.12 4.23
N TRP A 313 4.95 -10.11 4.06
CA TRP A 313 4.84 -8.88 4.85
C TRP A 313 3.35 -8.61 5.10
N ARG A 314 2.96 -8.05 6.24
CA ARG A 314 1.61 -7.55 6.51
C ARG A 314 1.60 -6.05 6.22
N LEU A 315 1.05 -5.66 5.08
CA LEU A 315 0.97 -4.27 4.61
C LEU A 315 -0.46 -3.75 4.55
N ASP A 316 -1.45 -4.64 4.54
CA ASP A 316 -2.88 -4.35 4.42
C ASP A 316 -3.53 -4.42 5.81
N TYR A 317 -4.28 -3.39 6.17
CA TYR A 317 -4.79 -3.20 7.54
C TYR A 317 -6.29 -2.89 7.58
N PHE A 318 -6.87 -3.14 8.76
CA PHE A 318 -8.06 -2.46 9.25
C PHE A 318 -7.72 -1.72 10.54
N LEU A 319 -7.54 -0.40 10.45
CA LEU A 319 -7.31 0.47 11.60
C LEU A 319 -8.63 1.15 11.99
N ILE A 320 -9.02 1.02 13.24
CA ILE A 320 -10.32 1.49 13.73
C ILE A 320 -10.14 2.42 14.92
N SER A 321 -11.06 3.37 15.12
CA SER A 321 -11.09 4.20 16.33
C SER A 321 -11.21 3.33 17.59
N ASP A 322 -10.42 3.61 18.63
CA ASP A 322 -10.37 2.81 19.86
C ASP A 322 -11.76 2.61 20.50
N ARG A 323 -12.63 3.63 20.43
CA ARG A 323 -14.01 3.59 20.95
C ARG A 323 -14.97 2.61 20.24
N ILE A 324 -14.56 1.96 19.15
CA ILE A 324 -15.31 0.86 18.51
C ILE A 324 -14.55 -0.47 18.51
N LYS A 325 -13.46 -0.63 19.26
CA LYS A 325 -12.69 -1.89 19.29
C LYS A 325 -13.50 -3.08 19.80
N SER A 326 -14.34 -2.87 20.81
CA SER A 326 -15.26 -3.88 21.37
C SER A 326 -16.34 -4.34 20.40
N LYS A 327 -16.50 -3.66 19.26
CA LYS A 327 -17.47 -4.00 18.21
C LYS A 327 -16.97 -5.06 17.23
N VAL A 328 -15.66 -5.30 17.15
CA VAL A 328 -15.05 -6.23 16.19
C VAL A 328 -15.39 -7.68 16.56
N CYS A 329 -15.86 -8.46 15.59
CA CYS A 329 -16.11 -9.90 15.72
C CYS A 329 -14.92 -10.73 15.24
N ASP A 330 -14.34 -10.40 14.07
CA ASP A 330 -13.11 -11.03 13.60
C ASP A 330 -12.37 -10.18 12.55
N ASN A 331 -11.09 -10.48 12.33
CA ASN A 331 -10.27 -9.97 11.23
C ASN A 331 -9.55 -11.13 10.53
N VAL A 332 -9.87 -11.38 9.26
CA VAL A 332 -9.48 -12.61 8.54
C VAL A 332 -8.65 -12.28 7.29
N ILE A 333 -7.40 -12.73 7.28
CA ILE A 333 -6.49 -12.61 6.14
C ILE A 333 -6.69 -13.82 5.19
N ARG A 334 -7.11 -13.55 3.95
CA ARG A 334 -7.48 -14.56 2.94
C ARG A 334 -6.27 -15.04 2.14
N LYS A 335 -5.23 -15.55 2.81
CA LYS A 335 -3.93 -15.87 2.18
C LYS A 335 -3.98 -16.92 1.05
N GLN A 336 -5.07 -17.69 0.95
CA GLN A 336 -5.34 -18.64 -0.14
C GLN A 336 -5.94 -18.00 -1.42
N VAL A 337 -6.30 -16.72 -1.39
CA VAL A 337 -6.86 -16.00 -2.56
C VAL A 337 -5.72 -15.39 -3.38
N TYR A 338 -5.55 -15.92 -4.57
CA TYR A 338 -4.56 -15.49 -5.56
C TYR A 338 -5.17 -14.45 -6.52
N GLY A 339 -4.33 -13.91 -7.41
CA GLY A 339 -4.70 -12.86 -8.37
C GLY A 339 -3.76 -11.65 -8.29
N SER A 340 -3.43 -11.23 -7.07
CA SER A 340 -2.48 -10.16 -6.75
C SER A 340 -1.26 -10.71 -5.98
N ASP A 341 -0.20 -9.89 -5.87
CA ASP A 341 0.89 -10.07 -4.92
C ASP A 341 0.44 -9.82 -3.47
N HIS A 342 -0.67 -9.11 -3.28
CA HIS A 342 -1.42 -9.07 -2.03
C HIS A 342 -2.57 -10.11 -2.00
N CYS A 343 -3.08 -10.42 -0.81
CA CYS A 343 -4.34 -11.12 -0.61
C CYS A 343 -5.38 -10.20 0.07
N PRO A 344 -6.68 -10.54 -0.02
CA PRO A 344 -7.73 -9.81 0.68
C PRO A 344 -7.61 -9.92 2.20
N VAL A 345 -8.05 -8.89 2.90
CA VAL A 345 -8.30 -8.90 4.34
C VAL A 345 -9.77 -8.56 4.57
N ILE A 346 -10.41 -9.25 5.51
CA ILE A 346 -11.83 -9.10 5.84
C ILE A 346 -12.00 -8.66 7.29
N LEU A 347 -12.77 -7.60 7.53
CA LEU A 347 -13.25 -7.21 8.86
C LEU A 347 -14.72 -7.62 9.01
N TYR A 348 -15.03 -8.29 10.12
CA TYR A 348 -16.39 -8.56 10.58
C TYR A 348 -16.64 -7.73 11.84
N ILE A 349 -17.65 -6.85 11.82
CA ILE A 349 -17.94 -5.91 12.91
C ILE A 349 -19.44 -5.83 13.18
N ASN A 350 -19.81 -5.58 14.43
CA ASN A 350 -21.18 -5.27 14.85
C ASN A 350 -21.23 -3.81 15.35
N LEU A 351 -21.59 -2.87 14.47
CA LEU A 351 -21.83 -1.49 14.87
C LEU A 351 -23.23 -1.37 15.49
#